data_AF-A0A956E5K8-F1
#
_entry.id   AF-A0A956E5K8-F1
#
_cell.length_a   1.000
_cell.length_b   1.000
_cell.length_c   1.000
_cell.angle_alpha   90.00
_cell.angle_beta   90.00
_cell.angle_gamma   90.00
#
_symmetry.space_group_name_H-M   'P 1'
#
loop_
_entity.id
_entity.type
_entity.pdbx_description
1 polymer ?
#
loop_
_entity_poly.entity_id
_entity_poly.type
_entity_poly.pdbx_seq_one_letter_code
_entity_poly.pdbx_strand_id
1 'polypeptide(L)'
;MTGRGLLRFSSGAALLGGVLASGCLVSFDGYEEAEAGGTGAVGASAGVSNGGSAGLAGSAGSNSGGTAAQGGTAGTGNTGGTGNTGGGGSAGTGNAGGTGNTGGGGSAGTGNTGGTGNTGGGGSAGAGNAGGTGNTGGGGAGGTGNTGGGGTGGSAGATTCPTNLKGPSMSRMTLGGDDFFCVDTTEVTNAQYEEFVTFGSLSGQPAGCSFNTSYEPQMGSSCPLFGYDPGNKPNYPVSCVDWCDAYMFCEWAGKRLCGAISGGAVAAGDRANASVDQWYDACTLSGSRNFPYGNSYASGRCNDLSSPSAGPFLCGGFSTCSGNYPGEAPVYDMSGNVQEWEDSCSGNSCSSRGGDWLSNSTAAACAAVVTANRDVRDHHRGFRCCWDPPSN
;
A
#
# COMPACT_ATOMS: atom_id res chain seq x y z
N MET A 1 -25.64 69.43 9.41
CA MET A 1 -25.02 70.73 9.08
C MET A 1 -23.65 70.77 9.72
N THR A 2 -22.64 71.15 8.91
CA THR A 2 -21.41 71.90 9.28
C THR A 2 -20.57 71.31 10.42
N GLY A 3 -19.37 70.77 10.18
CA GLY A 3 -18.17 71.51 9.71
C GLY A 3 -17.51 72.25 10.89
N ARG A 4 -16.19 72.41 11.07
CA ARG A 4 -14.95 72.30 10.28
C ARG A 4 -13.78 72.27 11.30
N GLY A 5 -12.65 71.60 11.04
CA GLY A 5 -11.35 72.21 10.61
C GLY A 5 -10.55 72.78 11.81
N LEU A 6 -9.22 72.73 11.96
CA LEU A 6 -8.06 72.69 11.05
C LEU A 6 -6.78 72.56 11.95
N LEU A 7 -5.70 71.81 11.65
CA LEU A 7 -4.36 72.24 11.13
C LEU A 7 -3.36 71.13 11.58
N ARG A 8 -2.60 70.34 10.77
CA ARG A 8 -1.56 70.49 9.72
C ARG A 8 -0.16 70.99 10.17
N PHE A 9 0.87 70.13 9.97
CA PHE A 9 2.23 70.34 9.38
C PHE A 9 2.90 68.93 9.18
N SER A 10 3.00 68.36 7.96
CA SER A 10 4.15 68.23 7.00
C SER A 10 5.50 67.78 7.61
N SER A 11 6.30 66.86 7.04
CA SER A 11 6.84 66.73 5.66
C SER A 11 7.37 65.30 5.40
N GLY A 12 7.16 64.64 4.24
CA GLY A 12 8.02 64.58 3.02
C GLY A 12 8.11 63.09 2.58
N ALA A 13 8.27 62.61 1.33
CA ALA A 13 8.58 63.09 -0.03
C ALA A 13 7.99 62.04 -1.04
N ALA A 14 7.26 62.38 -2.13
CA ALA A 14 7.70 62.59 -3.55
C ALA A 14 8.40 61.37 -4.21
N LEU A 15 8.11 60.85 -5.43
CA LEU A 15 7.33 61.24 -6.64
C LEU A 15 7.06 59.93 -7.48
N LEU A 16 5.85 59.65 -8.01
CA LEU A 16 5.36 59.76 -9.43
C LEU A 16 6.34 59.31 -10.54
N GLY A 17 5.99 58.58 -11.61
CA GLY A 17 4.71 58.24 -12.26
C GLY A 17 4.88 58.34 -13.80
N GLY A 18 4.08 57.61 -14.60
CA GLY A 18 3.80 58.02 -16.00
C GLY A 18 3.92 56.96 -17.11
N VAL A 19 2.86 56.87 -17.91
CA VAL A 19 2.53 55.95 -19.01
C VAL A 19 2.46 56.75 -20.34
N LEU A 20 2.70 56.13 -21.52
CA LEU A 20 1.85 56.16 -22.75
C LEU A 20 2.60 56.07 -24.10
N ALA A 21 2.26 55.01 -24.84
CA ALA A 21 1.93 54.84 -26.28
C ALA A 21 2.59 55.66 -27.42
N SER A 22 2.97 54.96 -28.51
CA SER A 22 2.55 55.22 -29.92
C SER A 22 3.16 54.19 -30.90
N GLY A 23 2.50 53.93 -32.04
CA GLY A 23 2.88 52.90 -33.02
C GLY A 23 3.40 53.41 -34.38
N CYS A 24 3.48 52.44 -35.32
CA CYS A 24 3.60 52.46 -36.80
C CYS A 24 5.00 52.40 -37.51
N LEU A 25 5.24 51.23 -38.13
CA LEU A 25 5.78 50.86 -39.47
C LEU A 25 7.04 51.53 -40.07
N VAL A 26 8.03 50.69 -40.49
CA VAL A 26 8.79 50.78 -41.77
C VAL A 26 9.27 49.37 -42.23
N SER A 27 9.26 49.14 -43.55
CA SER A 27 9.63 47.93 -44.33
C SER A 27 11.10 47.95 -44.82
N PHE A 28 11.72 46.80 -45.13
CA PHE A 28 12.30 46.42 -46.45
C PHE A 28 13.14 45.11 -46.43
N ASP A 29 12.83 44.26 -47.40
CA ASP A 29 13.61 43.29 -48.21
C ASP A 29 14.82 42.50 -47.68
N GLY A 30 14.75 41.19 -47.96
CA GLY A 30 15.87 40.26 -47.94
C GLY A 30 15.41 38.84 -48.27
N TYR A 31 15.04 38.60 -49.53
CA TYR A 31 14.88 37.26 -50.08
C TYR A 31 16.25 36.72 -50.52
N GLU A 32 16.57 35.48 -50.17
CA GLU A 32 17.39 34.60 -51.01
C GLU A 32 16.58 33.32 -51.27
N GLU A 33 16.45 32.99 -52.55
CA GLU A 33 15.87 31.77 -53.12
C GLU A 33 16.78 30.55 -52.79
N ALA A 34 16.40 29.27 -52.93
CA ALA A 34 15.40 28.65 -53.77
C ALA A 34 15.18 27.17 -53.34
N GLU A 35 13.95 26.69 -53.59
CA GLU A 35 13.58 25.36 -54.14
C GLU A 35 13.88 24.09 -53.28
N ALA A 36 12.97 23.14 -53.04
CA ALA A 36 11.79 22.67 -53.78
C ALA A 36 10.67 22.34 -52.76
N GLY A 37 9.40 22.65 -53.01
CA GLY A 37 8.57 21.96 -54.00
C GLY A 37 7.79 20.84 -53.30
N GLY A 38 6.58 21.17 -52.84
CA GLY A 38 5.69 20.21 -52.17
C GLY A 38 4.23 20.53 -52.44
N THR A 39 3.75 20.08 -53.60
CA THR A 39 2.34 19.96 -53.97
C THR A 39 1.54 19.22 -52.90
N GLY A 40 0.31 19.66 -52.64
CA GLY A 40 -0.58 18.98 -51.70
C GLY A 40 -0.86 17.52 -52.07
N ALA A 41 -1.07 16.68 -51.06
CA ALA A 41 -1.78 15.42 -51.20
C ALA A 41 -2.57 15.14 -49.91
N VAL A 42 -3.86 14.95 -50.10
CA VAL A 42 -4.81 14.44 -49.12
C VAL A 42 -4.71 12.91 -49.20
N GLY A 43 -4.26 12.25 -48.14
CA GLY A 43 -4.37 10.79 -47.99
C GLY A 43 -3.05 9.98 -48.01
N ALA A 44 -2.94 9.12 -46.99
CA ALA A 44 -2.21 7.85 -46.86
C ALA A 44 -0.69 7.75 -47.20
N SER A 45 0.08 7.43 -46.15
CA SER A 45 1.42 6.81 -46.07
C SER A 45 2.60 7.46 -46.83
N ALA A 46 3.59 7.95 -46.07
CA ALA A 46 4.97 8.09 -46.51
C ALA A 46 5.93 7.90 -45.31
N GLY A 47 7.07 7.22 -45.54
CA GLY A 47 8.01 6.80 -44.50
C GLY A 47 9.27 7.66 -44.34
N VAL A 48 9.88 7.51 -43.16
CA VAL A 48 11.29 7.58 -42.71
C VAL A 48 12.16 8.82 -43.01
N SER A 49 12.74 9.35 -41.90
CA SER A 49 13.86 10.32 -41.75
C SER A 49 13.55 11.79 -42.11
N ASN A 50 14.02 12.83 -41.44
CA ASN A 50 15.15 13.07 -40.53
C ASN A 50 14.70 14.11 -39.47
N GLY A 51 15.50 14.31 -38.42
CA GLY A 51 15.12 15.07 -37.21
C GLY A 51 14.47 16.46 -37.43
N GLY A 52 13.48 16.74 -36.58
CA GLY A 52 13.02 18.10 -36.27
C GLY A 52 11.82 18.61 -37.07
N SER A 53 10.60 18.42 -36.55
CA SER A 53 9.58 19.46 -36.26
C SER A 53 8.23 18.81 -35.93
N ALA A 54 7.50 19.41 -35.00
CA ALA A 54 6.18 18.97 -34.56
C ALA A 54 5.19 19.00 -35.74
N GLY A 55 4.61 17.86 -36.09
CA GLY A 55 3.61 17.72 -37.14
C GLY A 55 2.31 17.12 -36.61
N LEU A 56 1.17 17.65 -37.08
CA LEU A 56 -0.15 17.08 -36.86
C LEU A 56 -0.32 15.77 -37.65
N ALA A 57 -0.74 14.72 -36.95
CA ALA A 57 -1.19 13.41 -37.44
C ALA A 57 -0.26 12.67 -38.43
N GLY A 58 0.63 11.81 -37.92
CA GLY A 58 1.35 10.82 -38.72
C GLY A 58 2.03 9.73 -37.88
N SER A 59 1.90 8.48 -38.32
CA SER A 59 2.54 7.31 -37.69
C SER A 59 4.06 7.35 -37.88
N ALA A 60 4.81 7.64 -36.82
CA ALA A 60 6.27 7.64 -36.85
C ALA A 60 6.82 6.23 -36.55
N GLY A 61 7.46 5.62 -37.55
CA GLY A 61 8.12 4.32 -37.46
C GLY A 61 9.60 4.39 -37.06
N SER A 62 10.01 3.35 -36.32
CA SER A 62 11.37 2.80 -36.17
C SER A 62 12.52 3.79 -35.94
N ASN A 63 12.58 4.39 -34.75
CA ASN A 63 13.87 4.65 -34.11
C ASN A 63 13.77 4.74 -32.59
N SER A 64 14.88 4.47 -31.91
CA SER A 64 15.06 4.30 -30.46
C SER A 64 14.89 5.56 -29.59
N GLY A 65 14.25 6.61 -30.09
CA GLY A 65 14.10 7.90 -29.43
C GLY A 65 12.65 8.34 -29.26
N GLY A 66 12.35 9.03 -28.14
CA GLY A 66 11.00 9.44 -27.76
C GLY A 66 10.34 10.38 -28.77
N THR A 67 9.07 10.13 -29.06
CA THR A 67 8.23 10.95 -29.94
C THR A 67 7.23 11.78 -29.13
N ALA A 68 7.06 13.05 -29.48
CA ALA A 68 6.10 13.95 -28.84
C ALA A 68 5.07 14.44 -29.85
N ALA A 69 3.78 14.20 -29.58
CA ALA A 69 2.68 14.67 -30.43
C ALA A 69 1.68 15.49 -29.59
N GLN A 70 1.39 16.72 -30.00
CA GLN A 70 0.31 17.50 -29.38
C GLN A 70 -1.02 17.11 -30.04
N GLY A 71 -1.94 16.56 -29.24
CA GLY A 71 -3.31 16.23 -29.65
C GLY A 71 -3.53 14.93 -30.42
N GLY A 72 -2.51 14.06 -30.60
CA GLY A 72 -2.63 12.80 -31.35
C GLY A 72 -1.89 11.61 -30.72
N THR A 73 -1.94 10.45 -31.38
CA THR A 73 -1.25 9.21 -30.93
C THR A 73 0.25 9.27 -31.22
N ALA A 74 1.10 9.04 -30.20
CA ALA A 74 2.56 9.03 -30.34
C ALA A 74 3.15 7.60 -30.24
N GLY A 75 4.09 7.25 -31.13
CA GLY A 75 4.93 6.03 -31.02
C GLY A 75 4.21 4.68 -31.08
N THR A 76 3.83 4.22 -32.28
CA THR A 76 3.14 2.94 -32.52
C THR A 76 4.03 1.90 -33.20
N GLY A 77 4.12 0.67 -32.68
CA GLY A 77 4.77 -0.47 -33.35
C GLY A 77 6.31 -0.45 -33.37
N ASN A 78 6.95 0.24 -32.42
CA ASN A 78 8.39 0.49 -32.42
C ASN A 78 9.18 -0.55 -31.60
N THR A 79 10.39 -0.89 -32.06
CA THR A 79 11.39 -1.64 -31.29
C THR A 79 12.24 -0.67 -30.46
N GLY A 80 12.13 -0.72 -29.13
CA GLY A 80 12.91 0.11 -28.19
C GLY A 80 12.38 1.52 -27.95
N GLY A 81 11.07 1.77 -28.16
CA GLY A 81 10.48 3.11 -27.99
C GLY A 81 10.41 3.54 -26.51
N THR A 82 11.30 4.44 -26.09
CA THR A 82 11.35 4.99 -24.73
C THR A 82 10.82 6.44 -24.69
N GLY A 83 10.05 6.81 -23.67
CA GLY A 83 9.70 8.21 -23.40
C GLY A 83 8.70 8.88 -24.36
N ASN A 84 7.81 8.13 -25.03
CA ASN A 84 6.84 8.76 -25.94
C ASN A 84 5.79 9.56 -25.18
N THR A 85 5.53 10.81 -25.60
CA THR A 85 4.58 11.71 -24.93
C THR A 85 3.46 12.14 -25.88
N GLY A 86 2.23 11.71 -25.61
CA GLY A 86 1.02 12.14 -26.35
C GLY A 86 0.26 13.18 -25.54
N GLY A 87 0.39 14.48 -25.86
CA GLY A 87 -0.15 15.56 -25.04
C GLY A 87 -1.69 15.64 -24.96
N GLY A 88 -2.41 14.91 -25.82
CA GLY A 88 -3.88 14.82 -25.82
C GLY A 88 -4.46 13.51 -26.34
N GLY A 89 -3.62 12.48 -26.55
CA GLY A 89 -4.01 11.19 -27.13
C GLY A 89 -3.21 10.03 -26.54
N SER A 90 -3.30 8.85 -27.15
CA SER A 90 -2.59 7.66 -26.68
C SER A 90 -1.08 7.71 -26.97
N ALA A 91 -0.24 7.05 -26.18
CA ALA A 91 1.20 6.99 -26.40
C ALA A 91 1.74 5.55 -26.29
N GLY A 92 2.65 5.13 -27.17
CA GLY A 92 3.43 3.90 -27.00
C GLY A 92 2.65 2.60 -27.21
N THR A 93 1.94 2.42 -28.34
CA THR A 93 1.11 1.21 -28.59
C THR A 93 1.84 0.15 -29.43
N GLY A 94 1.89 -1.11 -28.98
CA GLY A 94 2.41 -2.24 -29.77
C GLY A 94 3.94 -2.31 -29.87
N ASN A 95 4.66 -1.73 -28.91
CA ASN A 95 6.11 -1.60 -28.92
C ASN A 95 6.82 -2.82 -28.29
N ALA A 96 7.95 -3.24 -28.86
CA ALA A 96 8.85 -4.19 -28.21
C ALA A 96 9.87 -3.44 -27.33
N GLY A 97 9.79 -3.56 -26.01
CA GLY A 97 10.67 -2.91 -25.03
C GLY A 97 10.30 -1.47 -24.69
N GLY A 98 9.02 -1.10 -24.76
CA GLY A 98 8.59 0.30 -24.56
C GLY A 98 8.59 0.74 -23.10
N THR A 99 9.45 1.69 -22.71
CA THR A 99 9.57 2.20 -21.33
C THR A 99 9.19 3.68 -21.22
N GLY A 100 8.55 4.07 -20.11
CA GLY A 100 8.35 5.49 -19.77
C GLY A 100 7.42 6.29 -20.69
N ASN A 101 6.42 5.67 -21.34
CA ASN A 101 5.51 6.40 -22.23
C ASN A 101 4.44 7.16 -21.43
N THR A 102 4.14 8.40 -21.81
CA THR A 102 3.17 9.27 -21.14
C THR A 102 2.04 9.69 -22.09
N GLY A 103 0.82 9.23 -21.84
CA GLY A 103 -0.38 9.67 -22.57
C GLY A 103 -1.14 10.71 -21.76
N GLY A 104 -0.96 12.00 -22.02
CA GLY A 104 -1.50 13.09 -21.20
C GLY A 104 -3.03 13.15 -21.13
N GLY A 105 -3.74 12.65 -22.16
CA GLY A 105 -5.21 12.58 -22.21
C GLY A 105 -5.80 11.24 -22.62
N GLY A 106 -4.97 10.20 -22.82
CA GLY A 106 -5.39 8.89 -23.34
C GLY A 106 -4.60 7.72 -22.73
N SER A 107 -4.67 6.56 -23.37
CA SER A 107 -3.99 5.33 -22.91
C SER A 107 -2.48 5.37 -23.20
N ALA A 108 -1.68 4.79 -22.33
CA ALA A 108 -0.22 4.74 -22.50
C ALA A 108 0.30 3.30 -22.49
N GLY A 109 1.20 2.94 -23.40
CA GLY A 109 1.95 1.69 -23.32
C GLY A 109 1.16 0.41 -23.61
N THR A 110 0.13 0.42 -24.47
CA THR A 110 -0.77 -0.73 -24.69
C THR A 110 -0.20 -1.76 -25.68
N GLY A 111 -0.28 -3.05 -25.38
CA GLY A 111 0.12 -4.14 -26.28
C GLY A 111 1.64 -4.30 -26.45
N ASN A 112 2.43 -3.86 -25.48
CA ASN A 112 3.88 -3.85 -25.53
C ASN A 112 4.50 -5.16 -25.01
N THR A 113 5.62 -5.59 -25.59
CA THR A 113 6.43 -6.69 -25.04
C THR A 113 7.50 -6.12 -24.10
N GLY A 114 7.43 -6.36 -22.79
CA GLY A 114 8.42 -5.91 -21.80
C GLY A 114 8.30 -4.43 -21.40
N GLY A 115 7.09 -3.87 -21.36
CA GLY A 115 6.89 -2.43 -21.12
C GLY A 115 6.85 -2.02 -19.65
N THR A 116 7.69 -1.05 -19.24
CA THR A 116 7.79 -0.57 -17.84
C THR A 116 7.56 0.94 -17.71
N GLY A 117 7.00 1.39 -16.59
CA GLY A 117 6.95 2.83 -16.26
C GLY A 117 5.99 3.70 -17.10
N ASN A 118 4.96 3.13 -17.73
CA ASN A 118 4.05 3.91 -18.59
C ASN A 118 2.98 4.64 -17.77
N THR A 119 2.69 5.90 -18.10
CA THR A 119 1.73 6.75 -17.38
C THR A 119 0.60 7.21 -18.31
N GLY A 120 -0.63 6.79 -18.06
CA GLY A 120 -1.82 7.25 -18.79
C GLY A 120 -2.58 8.28 -17.95
N GLY A 121 -2.58 9.55 -18.33
CA GLY A 121 -3.23 10.63 -17.58
C GLY A 121 -4.76 10.59 -17.63
N GLY A 122 -5.36 10.04 -18.69
CA GLY A 122 -6.82 9.95 -18.87
C GLY A 122 -7.37 8.58 -19.29
N GLY A 123 -6.51 7.58 -19.51
CA GLY A 123 -6.89 6.24 -19.98
C GLY A 123 -6.04 5.13 -19.34
N SER A 124 -6.21 3.89 -19.81
CA SER A 124 -5.48 2.72 -19.30
C SER A 124 -3.99 2.79 -19.60
N ALA A 125 -3.16 2.45 -18.62
CA ALA A 125 -1.71 2.33 -18.80
C ALA A 125 -1.29 0.85 -18.82
N GLY A 126 -0.53 0.44 -19.85
CA GLY A 126 0.09 -0.88 -19.91
C GLY A 126 -0.88 -2.04 -20.17
N ALA A 127 -2.01 -1.82 -20.85
CA ALA A 127 -3.00 -2.86 -21.11
C ALA A 127 -2.54 -3.84 -22.21
N GLY A 128 -2.66 -5.14 -21.96
CA GLY A 128 -2.34 -6.21 -22.91
C GLY A 128 -0.85 -6.41 -23.17
N ASN A 129 0.00 -6.03 -22.22
CA ASN A 129 1.45 -6.15 -22.34
C ASN A 129 1.93 -7.58 -22.04
N ALA A 130 2.87 -8.09 -22.85
CA ALA A 130 3.60 -9.32 -22.57
C ALA A 130 4.84 -9.00 -21.72
N GLY A 131 4.72 -9.10 -20.39
CA GLY A 131 5.73 -8.66 -19.41
C GLY A 131 5.78 -7.13 -19.22
N GLY A 132 5.95 -6.69 -17.97
CA GLY A 132 6.03 -5.26 -17.60
C GLY A 132 5.71 -4.95 -16.12
N THR A 133 6.23 -3.84 -15.58
CA THR A 133 6.01 -3.39 -14.18
C THR A 133 5.89 -1.86 -14.09
N GLY A 134 5.20 -1.34 -13.06
CA GLY A 134 5.16 0.09 -12.73
C GLY A 134 4.39 0.98 -13.73
N ASN A 135 3.27 0.50 -14.29
CA ASN A 135 2.41 1.30 -15.16
C ASN A 135 1.29 1.96 -14.34
N THR A 136 1.07 3.26 -14.51
CA THR A 136 0.13 4.07 -13.71
C THR A 136 -0.95 4.68 -14.59
N GLY A 137 -2.23 4.38 -14.31
CA GLY A 137 -3.38 4.98 -15.00
C GLY A 137 -4.12 5.96 -14.09
N GLY A 138 -4.29 7.21 -14.52
CA GLY A 138 -4.96 8.28 -13.77
C GLY A 138 -6.49 8.30 -13.87
N GLY A 139 -7.07 7.47 -14.76
CA GLY A 139 -8.54 7.40 -14.96
C GLY A 139 -9.07 6.05 -15.47
N GLY A 140 -8.22 5.04 -15.61
CA GLY A 140 -8.58 3.68 -16.02
C GLY A 140 -7.59 2.66 -15.47
N ALA A 141 -8.01 1.39 -15.42
CA ALA A 141 -7.22 0.32 -14.82
C ALA A 141 -5.80 0.24 -15.43
N GLY A 142 -4.79 0.24 -14.56
CA GLY A 142 -3.40 -0.07 -14.91
C GLY A 142 -3.22 -1.57 -15.12
N GLY A 143 -2.69 -1.99 -16.26
CA GLY A 143 -2.22 -3.36 -16.48
C GLY A 143 -3.27 -4.46 -16.68
N THR A 144 -4.45 -4.17 -17.20
CA THR A 144 -5.43 -5.23 -17.55
C THR A 144 -4.90 -6.14 -18.66
N GLY A 145 -4.91 -7.46 -18.43
CA GLY A 145 -4.60 -8.48 -19.45
C GLY A 145 -3.12 -8.77 -19.68
N ASN A 146 -2.24 -8.46 -18.73
CA ASN A 146 -0.81 -8.68 -18.89
C ASN A 146 -0.41 -10.12 -18.56
N THR A 147 0.43 -10.73 -19.40
CA THR A 147 1.09 -12.00 -19.09
C THR A 147 2.43 -11.73 -18.39
N GLY A 148 2.52 -12.04 -17.09
CA GLY A 148 3.80 -12.06 -16.36
C GLY A 148 4.26 -10.77 -15.69
N GLY A 149 3.37 -9.84 -15.33
CA GLY A 149 3.73 -8.67 -14.52
C GLY A 149 2.52 -7.92 -13.99
N GLY A 150 2.46 -7.74 -12.65
CA GLY A 150 1.36 -7.06 -11.96
C GLY A 150 1.34 -5.56 -12.27
N GLY A 151 0.23 -5.09 -12.83
CA GLY A 151 -0.07 -3.66 -12.90
C GLY A 151 -0.77 -3.22 -11.62
N THR A 152 -0.28 -2.16 -10.98
CA THR A 152 -0.98 -1.45 -9.91
C THR A 152 -1.95 -0.46 -10.54
N GLY A 153 -3.16 -0.92 -10.85
CA GLY A 153 -4.27 0.00 -11.13
C GLY A 153 -4.60 0.78 -9.86
N GLY A 154 -4.54 2.12 -9.93
CA GLY A 154 -4.90 2.99 -8.82
C GLY A 154 -6.34 2.76 -8.39
N SER A 155 -6.52 2.18 -7.21
CA SER A 155 -7.79 2.23 -6.49
C SER A 155 -7.97 3.65 -5.99
N ALA A 156 -9.16 4.22 -6.14
CA ALA A 156 -9.58 5.29 -5.25
C ALA A 156 -9.36 4.80 -3.81
N GLY A 157 -8.52 5.51 -3.04
CA GLY A 157 -8.05 5.09 -1.72
C GLY A 157 -9.20 4.55 -0.88
N ALA A 158 -9.03 3.34 -0.35
CA ALA A 158 -10.07 2.69 0.42
C ALA A 158 -10.43 3.56 1.63
N THR A 159 -11.74 3.75 1.88
CA THR A 159 -12.23 4.58 2.99
C THR A 159 -12.65 3.76 4.22
N THR A 160 -12.65 2.43 4.10
CA THR A 160 -13.05 1.49 5.16
C THR A 160 -12.17 0.25 5.13
N CYS A 161 -12.16 -0.50 6.23
CA CYS A 161 -11.55 -1.83 6.23
C CYS A 161 -12.25 -2.77 5.25
N PRO A 162 -11.50 -3.67 4.61
CA PRO A 162 -12.08 -4.65 3.69
C PRO A 162 -12.90 -5.69 4.46
N THR A 163 -14.04 -6.08 3.91
CA THR A 163 -14.99 -7.01 4.55
C THR A 163 -15.00 -8.40 3.91
N ASN A 164 -14.22 -8.61 2.85
CA ASN A 164 -14.22 -9.82 2.02
C ASN A 164 -12.84 -10.53 1.99
N LEU A 165 -11.93 -10.17 2.90
CA LEU A 165 -10.65 -10.86 3.06
C LEU A 165 -10.81 -12.10 3.96
N LYS A 166 -9.82 -12.99 3.90
CA LYS A 166 -9.77 -14.20 4.72
C LYS A 166 -9.34 -13.87 6.17
N GLY A 167 -9.58 -14.80 7.09
CA GLY A 167 -9.30 -14.62 8.51
C GLY A 167 -10.38 -13.79 9.23
N PRO A 168 -10.05 -13.20 10.39
CA PRO A 168 -11.00 -12.41 11.18
C PRO A 168 -11.51 -11.17 10.44
N SER A 169 -12.66 -10.65 10.89
CA SER A 169 -13.10 -9.29 10.53
C SER A 169 -12.09 -8.26 11.04
N MET A 170 -12.05 -7.09 10.42
CA MET A 170 -11.09 -6.05 10.80
C MET A 170 -11.79 -4.83 11.39
N SER A 171 -11.09 -4.16 12.30
CA SER A 171 -11.48 -2.87 12.88
C SER A 171 -10.52 -1.78 12.42
N ARG A 172 -11.05 -0.57 12.21
CA ARG A 172 -10.29 0.58 11.72
C ARG A 172 -9.59 1.28 12.88
N MET A 173 -8.29 1.51 12.71
CA MET A 173 -7.45 2.28 13.64
C MET A 173 -7.13 3.63 12.98
N THR A 174 -7.70 4.72 13.52
CA THR A 174 -7.59 6.06 12.91
C THR A 174 -6.26 6.71 13.30
N LEU A 175 -5.47 7.12 12.31
CA LEU A 175 -4.17 7.79 12.52
C LEU A 175 -4.30 9.32 12.52
N GLY A 176 -5.45 9.83 12.08
CA GLY A 176 -5.74 11.26 11.96
C GLY A 176 -6.22 11.60 10.55
N GLY A 177 -7.18 12.52 10.44
CA GLY A 177 -7.80 12.83 9.15
C GLY A 177 -8.44 11.59 8.52
N ASP A 178 -8.11 11.32 7.26
CA ASP A 178 -8.57 10.15 6.52
C ASP A 178 -7.59 8.97 6.60
N ASP A 179 -6.43 9.11 7.26
CA ASP A 179 -5.42 8.05 7.37
C ASP A 179 -5.82 7.00 8.41
N PHE A 180 -5.69 5.74 8.04
CA PHE A 180 -5.97 4.61 8.90
C PHE A 180 -5.21 3.36 8.47
N PHE A 181 -5.16 2.40 9.38
CA PHE A 181 -4.93 1.00 9.04
C PHE A 181 -6.06 0.16 9.64
N CYS A 182 -6.09 -1.11 9.30
CA CYS A 182 -7.04 -2.07 9.83
C CYS A 182 -6.30 -3.16 10.56
N VAL A 183 -6.87 -3.65 11.66
CA VAL A 183 -6.36 -4.79 12.43
C VAL A 183 -7.48 -5.80 12.63
N ASP A 184 -7.14 -7.07 12.59
CA ASP A 184 -8.07 -8.14 12.91
C ASP A 184 -8.67 -7.96 14.32
N THR A 185 -9.99 -8.12 14.43
CA THR A 185 -10.74 -7.95 15.68
C THR A 185 -10.40 -9.00 16.73
N THR A 186 -9.82 -10.13 16.32
CA THR A 186 -9.37 -11.23 17.17
C THR A 186 -8.08 -11.81 16.61
N GLU A 187 -7.48 -12.74 17.33
CA GLU A 187 -6.47 -13.66 16.78
C GLU A 187 -7.07 -14.49 15.63
N VAL A 188 -6.19 -15.02 14.77
CA VAL A 188 -6.58 -16.00 13.75
C VAL A 188 -7.03 -17.30 14.43
N THR A 189 -8.17 -17.84 14.03
CA THR A 189 -8.70 -19.07 14.64
C THR A 189 -8.16 -20.34 13.97
N ASN A 190 -8.25 -21.48 14.67
CA ASN A 190 -7.91 -22.79 14.10
C ASN A 190 -8.65 -23.07 12.78
N ALA A 191 -9.95 -22.78 12.69
CA ALA A 191 -10.72 -23.02 11.47
C ALA A 191 -10.29 -22.13 10.30
N GLN A 192 -9.90 -20.88 10.58
CA GLN A 192 -9.39 -19.97 9.54
C GLN A 192 -8.01 -20.42 9.06
N TYR A 193 -7.15 -20.86 9.99
CA TYR A 193 -5.83 -21.35 9.66
C TYR A 193 -5.87 -22.68 8.88
N GLU A 194 -6.82 -23.57 9.16
CA GLU A 194 -7.02 -24.82 8.40
C GLU A 194 -7.30 -24.55 6.91
N GLU A 195 -8.00 -23.46 6.57
CA GLU A 195 -8.17 -23.04 5.18
C GLU A 195 -6.83 -22.69 4.53
N PHE A 196 -5.95 -21.98 5.25
CA PHE A 196 -4.61 -21.63 4.78
C PHE A 196 -3.72 -22.85 4.61
N VAL A 197 -3.70 -23.80 5.56
CA VAL A 197 -2.91 -25.04 5.44
C VAL A 197 -3.25 -25.79 4.14
N THR A 198 -4.51 -25.74 3.71
CA THR A 198 -4.98 -26.42 2.51
C THR A 198 -4.53 -25.72 1.21
N PHE A 199 -4.44 -24.38 1.21
CA PHE A 199 -4.27 -23.59 -0.02
C PHE A 199 -3.02 -22.70 -0.06
N GLY A 200 -2.25 -22.65 1.01
CA GLY A 200 -1.05 -21.86 1.15
C GLY A 200 0.06 -22.34 0.23
N SER A 201 0.83 -21.39 -0.32
CA SER A 201 1.99 -21.69 -1.15
C SER A 201 3.26 -21.49 -0.34
N LEU A 202 4.16 -22.48 -0.33
CA LEU A 202 5.50 -22.34 0.25
C LEU A 202 6.42 -21.40 -0.57
N SER A 203 5.97 -20.94 -1.74
CA SER A 203 6.67 -19.94 -2.53
C SER A 203 6.35 -18.53 -2.05
N GLY A 204 7.28 -17.60 -2.24
CA GLY A 204 7.10 -16.20 -1.81
C GLY A 204 7.45 -15.93 -0.34
N GLN A 205 7.87 -16.95 0.41
CA GLN A 205 8.39 -16.76 1.77
C GLN A 205 9.61 -15.82 1.79
N PRO A 206 9.74 -14.97 2.82
CA PRO A 206 10.92 -14.10 2.96
C PRO A 206 12.17 -14.94 3.18
N ALA A 207 13.35 -14.40 2.83
CA ALA A 207 14.61 -15.14 2.85
C ALA A 207 14.93 -15.77 4.23
N GLY A 208 14.53 -15.11 5.33
CA GLY A 208 14.69 -15.63 6.69
C GLY A 208 13.85 -16.88 7.00
N CYS A 209 12.92 -17.26 6.12
CA CYS A 209 12.00 -18.38 6.25
C CYS A 209 12.36 -19.56 5.34
N SER A 210 13.57 -19.60 4.77
CA SER A 210 14.00 -20.68 3.87
C SER A 210 14.02 -22.08 4.51
N PHE A 211 13.99 -22.15 5.84
CA PHE A 211 13.90 -23.42 6.58
C PHE A 211 12.45 -23.96 6.61
N ASN A 212 11.45 -23.11 6.39
CA ASN A 212 10.06 -23.48 6.54
C ASN A 212 9.56 -24.22 5.29
N THR A 213 9.27 -25.50 5.46
CA THR A 213 8.87 -26.43 4.40
C THR A 213 7.42 -26.91 4.55
N SER A 214 6.69 -26.47 5.57
CA SER A 214 5.29 -26.82 5.79
C SER A 214 4.62 -25.82 6.73
N TYR A 215 3.40 -25.42 6.40
CA TYR A 215 2.55 -24.60 7.27
C TYR A 215 1.75 -25.41 8.29
N GLU A 216 1.91 -26.74 8.32
CA GLU A 216 1.25 -27.58 9.31
C GLU A 216 1.72 -27.21 10.72
N PRO A 217 0.79 -26.87 11.65
CA PRO A 217 1.14 -26.56 13.03
C PRO A 217 1.87 -27.73 13.69
N GLN A 218 2.83 -27.41 14.54
CA GLN A 218 3.63 -28.41 15.22
C GLN A 218 2.77 -29.29 16.14
N MET A 219 2.99 -30.59 16.09
CA MET A 219 2.38 -31.56 17.00
C MET A 219 3.43 -32.12 17.96
N GLY A 220 3.04 -32.39 19.22
CA GLY A 220 3.91 -33.09 20.17
C GLY A 220 3.93 -32.46 21.57
N SER A 221 5.00 -32.69 22.33
CA SER A 221 5.09 -32.21 23.72
C SER A 221 5.19 -30.69 23.86
N SER A 222 5.82 -30.00 22.90
CA SER A 222 5.89 -28.53 22.82
C SER A 222 4.56 -27.89 22.38
N CYS A 223 3.69 -28.70 21.78
CA CYS A 223 2.39 -28.33 21.25
C CYS A 223 1.37 -29.44 21.52
N PRO A 224 0.95 -29.59 22.79
CA PRO A 224 -0.07 -30.57 23.14
C PRO A 224 -1.39 -30.19 22.46
N LEU A 225 -2.36 -31.13 22.42
CA LEU A 225 -3.69 -31.05 21.76
C LEU A 225 -4.59 -29.85 22.16
N PHE A 226 -4.06 -28.87 22.87
CA PHE A 226 -4.67 -27.57 23.11
C PHE A 226 -4.32 -26.52 22.04
N GLY A 227 -3.21 -26.69 21.28
CA GLY A 227 -2.70 -25.64 20.40
C GLY A 227 -3.36 -25.55 19.02
N TYR A 228 -3.59 -26.69 18.37
CA TYR A 228 -4.25 -26.79 17.05
C TYR A 228 -5.23 -27.97 17.02
N ASP A 229 -6.52 -27.67 16.98
CA ASP A 229 -7.61 -28.65 16.85
C ASP A 229 -8.81 -28.00 16.14
N PRO A 230 -8.74 -27.83 14.80
CA PRO A 230 -9.81 -27.17 14.04
C PRO A 230 -11.14 -27.94 14.09
N GLY A 231 -11.13 -29.24 14.40
CA GLY A 231 -12.33 -30.06 14.49
C GLY A 231 -13.15 -29.79 15.76
N ASN A 232 -12.51 -29.74 16.93
CA ASN A 232 -13.22 -29.53 18.21
C ASN A 232 -13.10 -28.10 18.75
N LYS A 233 -12.11 -27.34 18.30
CA LYS A 233 -11.80 -25.97 18.75
C LYS A 233 -11.67 -24.98 17.59
N PRO A 234 -12.64 -24.93 16.65
CA PRO A 234 -12.55 -24.11 15.44
C PRO A 234 -12.40 -22.59 15.72
N ASN A 235 -12.91 -22.13 16.86
CA ASN A 235 -12.93 -20.70 17.25
C ASN A 235 -11.88 -20.34 18.31
N TYR A 236 -10.97 -21.25 18.64
CA TYR A 236 -9.82 -20.97 19.49
C TYR A 236 -8.70 -20.39 18.62
N PRO A 237 -7.79 -19.57 19.19
CA PRO A 237 -6.67 -19.05 18.43
C PRO A 237 -5.82 -20.20 17.91
N VAL A 238 -5.37 -20.08 16.66
CA VAL A 238 -4.29 -20.94 16.20
C VAL A 238 -3.04 -20.63 17.01
N SER A 239 -2.35 -21.69 17.42
CA SER A 239 -1.00 -21.60 17.97
C SER A 239 -0.15 -22.70 17.36
N CYS A 240 1.05 -22.94 17.88
CA CYS A 240 1.95 -23.98 17.35
C CYS A 240 2.44 -23.69 15.93
N VAL A 241 2.41 -22.43 15.57
CA VAL A 241 2.86 -21.86 14.29
C VAL A 241 4.05 -20.96 14.55
N ASP A 242 4.95 -20.90 13.59
CA ASP A 242 6.12 -20.04 13.68
C ASP A 242 5.84 -18.65 13.11
N TRP A 243 6.84 -17.78 13.14
CA TRP A 243 6.68 -16.44 12.59
C TRP A 243 6.42 -16.45 11.08
N CYS A 244 7.03 -17.38 10.35
CA CYS A 244 6.91 -17.51 8.90
C CYS A 244 5.51 -17.97 8.50
N ASP A 245 4.94 -18.89 9.27
CA ASP A 245 3.55 -19.32 9.15
C ASP A 245 2.59 -18.14 9.33
N ALA A 246 2.77 -17.35 10.40
CA ALA A 246 1.96 -16.17 10.69
C ALA A 246 2.06 -15.12 9.57
N TYR A 247 3.29 -14.83 9.12
CA TYR A 247 3.54 -13.89 8.02
C TYR A 247 2.83 -14.33 6.74
N MET A 248 3.01 -15.59 6.36
CA MET A 248 2.47 -16.13 5.11
C MET A 248 0.96 -16.31 5.13
N PHE A 249 0.37 -16.62 6.29
CA PHE A 249 -1.09 -16.61 6.45
C PHE A 249 -1.64 -15.22 6.12
N CYS A 250 -1.06 -14.17 6.71
CA CYS A 250 -1.58 -12.83 6.52
C CYS A 250 -1.47 -12.38 5.06
N GLU A 251 -0.34 -12.66 4.40
CA GLU A 251 -0.17 -12.39 2.96
C GLU A 251 -1.20 -13.15 2.11
N TRP A 252 -1.39 -14.45 2.38
CA TRP A 252 -2.40 -15.28 1.69
C TRP A 252 -3.81 -14.75 1.91
N ALA A 253 -4.09 -14.21 3.09
CA ALA A 253 -5.38 -13.62 3.42
C ALA A 253 -5.65 -12.26 2.75
N GLY A 254 -4.68 -11.72 2.00
CA GLY A 254 -4.75 -10.38 1.41
C GLY A 254 -4.50 -9.26 2.42
N LYS A 255 -3.86 -9.60 3.54
CA LYS A 255 -3.47 -8.73 4.66
C LYS A 255 -1.94 -8.77 4.76
N ARG A 256 -1.40 -8.39 5.92
CA ARG A 256 0.00 -8.60 6.30
C ARG A 256 0.11 -8.79 7.81
N LEU A 257 1.22 -9.32 8.28
CA LEU A 257 1.46 -9.38 9.72
C LEU A 257 1.56 -7.96 10.28
N CYS A 258 1.00 -7.72 11.46
CA CYS A 258 1.04 -6.40 12.08
C CYS A 258 2.49 -5.98 12.36
N GLY A 259 2.82 -4.74 12.03
CA GLY A 259 4.18 -4.21 12.08
C GLY A 259 4.18 -2.69 12.07
N ALA A 260 5.05 -2.09 11.27
CA ALA A 260 5.11 -0.64 11.15
C ALA A 260 3.83 -0.08 10.50
N ILE A 261 3.35 1.05 11.00
CA ILE A 261 2.24 1.82 10.40
C ILE A 261 2.60 2.29 8.98
N SER A 262 3.88 2.57 8.72
CA SER A 262 4.38 2.90 7.40
C SER A 262 4.45 1.71 6.42
N GLY A 263 4.04 0.52 6.86
CA GLY A 263 4.19 -0.73 6.13
C GLY A 263 5.46 -1.50 6.50
N GLY A 264 5.37 -2.83 6.48
CA GLY A 264 6.47 -3.75 6.76
C GLY A 264 6.86 -3.85 8.23
N ALA A 265 8.10 -4.27 8.48
CA ALA A 265 8.56 -4.58 9.81
C ALA A 265 8.79 -3.33 10.69
N VAL A 266 8.34 -3.37 11.95
CA VAL A 266 8.65 -2.34 12.94
C VAL A 266 10.02 -2.58 13.58
N ALA A 267 10.79 -1.52 13.80
CA ALA A 267 12.10 -1.60 14.42
C ALA A 267 12.00 -1.93 15.92
N ALA A 268 12.98 -2.67 16.45
CA ALA A 268 12.95 -3.15 17.83
C ALA A 268 12.78 -2.05 18.90
N GLY A 269 13.29 -0.84 18.64
CA GLY A 269 13.17 0.31 19.55
C GLY A 269 11.80 1.00 19.50
N ASP A 270 11.00 0.72 18.47
CA ASP A 270 9.77 1.43 18.14
C ASP A 270 8.50 0.66 18.53
N ARG A 271 8.63 -0.58 19.00
CA ARG A 271 7.49 -1.47 19.31
C ARG A 271 6.65 -1.04 20.54
N ALA A 272 6.97 0.09 21.16
CA ALA A 272 6.18 0.68 22.25
C ALA A 272 5.80 2.13 21.92
N ASN A 273 5.66 2.44 20.63
CA ASN A 273 5.32 3.76 20.12
C ASN A 273 4.09 3.65 19.22
N ALA A 274 2.96 4.20 19.68
CA ALA A 274 1.67 4.09 19.01
C ALA A 274 1.60 4.86 17.68
N SER A 275 2.54 5.77 17.42
CA SER A 275 2.58 6.49 16.15
C SER A 275 3.33 5.74 15.05
N VAL A 276 3.94 4.59 15.35
CA VAL A 276 4.74 3.82 14.39
C VAL A 276 4.45 2.32 14.38
N ASP A 277 3.92 1.75 15.46
CA ASP A 277 3.61 0.31 15.59
C ASP A 277 2.10 0.08 15.60
N GLN A 278 1.60 -0.71 14.64
CA GLN A 278 0.18 -1.02 14.49
C GLN A 278 -0.37 -1.84 15.65
N TRP A 279 0.38 -2.83 16.12
CA TRP A 279 -0.09 -3.70 17.20
C TRP A 279 -0.20 -2.89 18.48
N TYR A 280 0.82 -2.08 18.77
CA TYR A 280 0.84 -1.23 19.96
C TYR A 280 -0.23 -0.12 19.90
N ASP A 281 -0.44 0.53 18.75
CA ASP A 281 -1.53 1.49 18.57
C ASP A 281 -2.90 0.86 18.87
N ALA A 282 -3.18 -0.30 18.26
CA ALA A 282 -4.43 -1.00 18.44
C ALA A 282 -4.66 -1.41 19.91
N CYS A 283 -3.63 -1.92 20.58
CA CYS A 283 -3.74 -2.33 21.99
C CYS A 283 -3.94 -1.13 22.92
N THR A 284 -3.28 0.00 22.65
CA THR A 284 -3.27 1.15 23.57
C THR A 284 -4.32 2.22 23.24
N LEU A 285 -5.01 2.12 22.10
CA LEU A 285 -5.81 3.18 21.50
C LEU A 285 -4.99 4.47 21.39
N SER A 286 -4.08 4.54 20.43
CA SER A 286 -3.19 5.70 20.22
C SER A 286 -2.34 6.08 21.43
N GLY A 287 -1.88 5.10 22.20
CA GLY A 287 -1.07 5.33 23.39
C GLY A 287 -1.83 5.87 24.60
N SER A 288 -3.17 5.89 24.56
CA SER A 288 -3.98 6.45 25.66
C SER A 288 -4.18 5.50 26.85
N ARG A 289 -3.78 4.23 26.71
CA ARG A 289 -4.00 3.15 27.69
C ARG A 289 -2.79 2.22 27.78
N ASN A 290 -2.68 1.52 28.91
CA ASN A 290 -1.66 0.48 29.13
C ASN A 290 -2.17 -0.94 28.81
N PHE A 291 -3.49 -1.12 28.77
CA PHE A 291 -4.21 -2.36 28.46
C PHE A 291 -5.34 -2.01 27.47
N PRO A 292 -5.84 -2.97 26.65
CA PRO A 292 -6.89 -2.71 25.66
C PRO A 292 -8.15 -2.09 26.28
N TYR A 293 -8.47 -2.52 27.50
CA TYR A 293 -9.65 -2.10 28.23
C TYR A 293 -9.45 -0.88 29.16
N GLY A 294 -8.24 -0.34 29.29
CA GLY A 294 -8.00 0.81 30.18
C GLY A 294 -6.56 1.01 30.65
N ASN A 295 -6.35 2.03 31.46
CA ASN A 295 -5.01 2.40 31.91
C ASN A 295 -4.46 1.54 33.06
N SER A 296 -5.35 0.89 33.81
CA SER A 296 -5.00 0.07 34.98
C SER A 296 -5.37 -1.38 34.73
N TYR A 297 -4.49 -2.28 35.14
CA TYR A 297 -4.76 -3.72 35.13
C TYR A 297 -6.03 -4.04 35.93
N ALA A 298 -6.88 -4.89 35.38
CA ALA A 298 -8.09 -5.37 36.04
C ALA A 298 -8.17 -6.89 35.94
N SER A 299 -7.98 -7.55 37.08
CA SER A 299 -8.03 -9.01 37.20
C SER A 299 -9.37 -9.57 36.71
N GLY A 300 -9.32 -10.72 36.04
CA GLY A 300 -10.50 -11.40 35.50
C GLY A 300 -11.06 -10.81 34.20
N ARG A 301 -10.45 -9.75 33.64
CA ARG A 301 -10.91 -9.17 32.37
C ARG A 301 -10.49 -9.97 31.14
N CYS A 302 -9.30 -10.55 31.18
CA CYS A 302 -8.68 -11.27 30.09
C CYS A 302 -8.31 -12.69 30.55
N ASN A 303 -8.05 -13.56 29.58
CA ASN A 303 -7.48 -14.87 29.85
C ASN A 303 -5.99 -14.71 30.21
N ASP A 304 -5.69 -14.51 31.48
CA ASP A 304 -4.33 -14.32 32.01
C ASP A 304 -4.15 -15.08 33.33
N LEU A 305 -2.99 -14.98 33.98
CA LEU A 305 -2.70 -15.70 35.22
C LEU A 305 -3.67 -15.41 36.38
N SER A 306 -4.41 -14.30 36.33
CA SER A 306 -5.41 -13.97 37.35
C SER A 306 -6.75 -14.67 37.15
N SER A 307 -7.04 -15.12 35.93
CA SER A 307 -8.25 -15.87 35.58
C SER A 307 -7.97 -16.85 34.43
N PRO A 308 -7.02 -17.79 34.59
CA PRO A 308 -6.58 -18.62 33.50
C PRO A 308 -7.66 -19.66 33.18
N SER A 309 -8.05 -19.77 31.92
CA SER A 309 -8.60 -21.04 31.45
C SER A 309 -7.50 -22.12 31.46
N ALA A 310 -7.89 -23.39 31.32
CA ALA A 310 -6.95 -24.50 31.21
C ALA A 310 -6.25 -24.52 29.82
N GLY A 311 -5.64 -23.41 29.40
CA GLY A 311 -5.08 -23.16 28.07
C GLY A 311 -5.63 -21.88 27.42
N PRO A 312 -5.37 -21.68 26.11
CA PRO A 312 -6.09 -20.68 25.33
C PRO A 312 -7.61 -20.90 25.40
N PHE A 313 -8.36 -19.82 25.23
CA PHE A 313 -9.81 -19.83 25.18
C PHE A 313 -10.31 -19.39 23.80
N LEU A 314 -11.63 -19.44 23.58
CA LEU A 314 -12.22 -18.98 22.32
C LEU A 314 -11.89 -17.50 22.08
N CYS A 315 -11.52 -17.16 20.83
CA CYS A 315 -11.23 -15.80 20.40
C CYS A 315 -12.43 -14.88 20.69
N GLY A 316 -12.21 -13.75 21.35
CA GLY A 316 -13.23 -12.82 21.82
C GLY A 316 -14.08 -13.34 22.98
N GLY A 317 -13.74 -14.49 23.58
CA GLY A 317 -14.55 -15.12 24.63
C GLY A 317 -14.57 -14.33 25.93
N PHE A 318 -13.48 -13.62 26.23
CA PHE A 318 -13.44 -12.65 27.30
C PHE A 318 -13.93 -11.30 26.77
N SER A 319 -15.25 -11.14 26.69
CA SER A 319 -15.88 -9.92 26.12
C SER A 319 -15.39 -8.60 26.74
N THR A 320 -14.90 -8.63 27.98
CA THR A 320 -14.32 -7.49 28.70
C THR A 320 -12.84 -7.20 28.39
N CYS A 321 -12.17 -8.11 27.69
CA CYS A 321 -10.79 -8.00 27.22
C CYS A 321 -10.75 -7.31 25.86
N SER A 322 -11.25 -6.08 25.77
CA SER A 322 -11.35 -5.38 24.50
C SER A 322 -11.17 -3.88 24.62
N GLY A 323 -10.79 -3.28 23.51
CA GLY A 323 -10.78 -1.85 23.27
C GLY A 323 -11.28 -1.55 21.85
N ASN A 324 -11.74 -0.32 21.62
CA ASN A 324 -12.23 0.09 20.30
C ASN A 324 -12.07 1.58 20.09
N TYR A 325 -11.73 1.98 18.86
CA TYR A 325 -11.90 3.36 18.43
C TYR A 325 -13.41 3.71 18.38
N PRO A 326 -13.78 4.98 18.61
CA PRO A 326 -15.19 5.39 18.56
C PRO A 326 -15.85 5.05 17.22
N GLY A 327 -16.98 4.34 17.27
CA GLY A 327 -17.74 3.93 16.07
C GLY A 327 -17.22 2.67 15.38
N GLU A 328 -16.10 2.10 15.84
CA GLU A 328 -15.45 0.93 15.25
C GLU A 328 -15.70 -0.32 16.08
N ALA A 329 -15.53 -1.49 15.45
CA ALA A 329 -15.67 -2.78 16.12
C ALA A 329 -14.60 -2.97 17.21
N PRO A 330 -14.92 -3.67 18.31
CA PRO A 330 -13.95 -4.02 19.33
C PRO A 330 -12.84 -4.95 18.82
N VAL A 331 -11.62 -4.66 19.25
CA VAL A 331 -10.45 -5.53 19.13
C VAL A 331 -10.29 -6.25 20.46
N TYR A 332 -10.40 -7.57 20.42
CA TYR A 332 -10.34 -8.44 21.58
C TYR A 332 -8.95 -9.04 21.77
N ASP A 333 -8.69 -9.48 23.00
CA ASP A 333 -7.60 -10.39 23.36
C ASP A 333 -6.18 -9.88 23.01
N MET A 334 -6.01 -8.56 22.89
CA MET A 334 -4.68 -7.92 22.80
C MET A 334 -3.88 -8.06 24.11
N SER A 335 -4.50 -8.58 25.16
CA SER A 335 -3.87 -8.92 26.45
C SER A 335 -4.25 -10.34 26.84
N GLY A 336 -3.27 -11.20 27.08
CA GLY A 336 -3.48 -12.59 27.44
C GLY A 336 -3.97 -13.45 26.26
N ASN A 337 -4.65 -14.55 26.58
CA ASN A 337 -5.00 -15.61 25.65
C ASN A 337 -3.75 -16.21 24.99
N VAL A 338 -3.31 -15.74 23.83
CA VAL A 338 -2.02 -16.13 23.25
C VAL A 338 -1.16 -14.90 22.99
N GLN A 339 0.15 -15.08 23.15
CA GLN A 339 1.10 -14.10 22.64
C GLN A 339 0.99 -14.02 21.12
N GLU A 340 1.20 -12.85 20.54
CA GLU A 340 0.99 -12.65 19.10
C GLU A 340 2.28 -12.29 18.39
N TRP A 341 2.66 -13.07 17.38
CA TRP A 341 3.78 -12.72 16.50
C TRP A 341 3.56 -11.35 15.84
N GLU A 342 4.64 -10.57 15.76
CA GLU A 342 4.68 -9.23 15.16
C GLU A 342 5.74 -9.22 14.04
N ASP A 343 5.50 -8.46 12.96
CA ASP A 343 6.50 -8.21 11.92
C ASP A 343 7.58 -7.26 12.47
N SER A 344 8.56 -7.83 13.19
CA SER A 344 9.61 -7.05 13.86
C SER A 344 10.89 -7.84 14.09
N CYS A 345 11.19 -8.79 13.19
CA CYS A 345 12.36 -9.63 13.35
C CYS A 345 13.67 -8.86 13.13
N SER A 346 14.61 -9.02 14.06
CA SER A 346 16.02 -8.68 13.90
C SER A 346 16.82 -9.96 13.68
N GLY A 347 17.09 -10.29 12.41
CA GLY A 347 17.66 -11.58 12.04
C GLY A 347 16.69 -12.73 12.35
N ASN A 348 17.11 -13.66 13.20
CA ASN A 348 16.27 -14.77 13.64
C ASN A 348 15.47 -14.48 14.92
N SER A 349 15.68 -13.34 15.57
CA SER A 349 14.95 -12.97 16.78
C SER A 349 13.72 -12.14 16.40
N CYS A 350 12.54 -12.70 16.61
CA CYS A 350 11.25 -12.11 16.27
C CYS A 350 10.46 -11.81 17.54
N SER A 351 9.63 -10.77 17.51
CA SER A 351 8.87 -10.35 18.68
C SER A 351 7.48 -10.96 18.71
N SER A 352 6.97 -11.15 19.92
CA SER A 352 5.59 -11.45 20.21
C SER A 352 5.04 -10.54 21.31
N ARG A 353 3.73 -10.25 21.26
CA ARG A 353 3.05 -9.22 22.04
C ARG A 353 1.90 -9.78 22.87
N GLY A 354 1.36 -8.96 23.79
CA GLY A 354 0.09 -9.21 24.48
C GLY A 354 0.11 -10.18 25.65
N GLY A 355 1.11 -11.07 25.74
CA GLY A 355 1.13 -12.12 26.76
C GLY A 355 0.13 -13.24 26.47
N ASP A 356 0.09 -14.26 27.32
CA ASP A 356 -0.75 -15.46 27.17
C ASP A 356 -1.55 -15.76 28.46
N TRP A 357 -2.29 -16.87 28.50
CA TRP A 357 -3.07 -17.29 29.68
C TRP A 357 -2.25 -17.57 30.95
N LEU A 358 -0.93 -17.67 30.86
CA LEU A 358 -0.02 -17.82 32.02
C LEU A 358 0.66 -16.51 32.41
N SER A 359 0.41 -15.44 31.67
CA SER A 359 1.08 -14.16 31.85
C SER A 359 0.50 -13.39 33.04
N ASN A 360 1.38 -12.79 33.84
CA ASN A 360 0.98 -11.84 34.86
C ASN A 360 0.63 -10.48 34.25
N SER A 361 0.19 -9.53 35.08
CA SER A 361 -0.22 -8.19 34.63
C SER A 361 0.88 -7.42 33.87
N THR A 362 2.16 -7.62 34.19
CA THR A 362 3.27 -6.97 33.48
C THR A 362 3.45 -7.56 32.10
N ALA A 363 3.39 -8.89 31.97
CA ALA A 363 3.54 -9.59 30.69
C ALA A 363 2.30 -9.44 29.78
N ALA A 364 1.11 -9.21 30.36
CA ALA A 364 -0.13 -8.99 29.63
C ALA A 364 -0.35 -7.52 29.21
N ALA A 365 0.52 -6.59 29.62
CA ALA A 365 0.39 -5.18 29.26
C ALA A 365 0.74 -4.93 27.79
N CYS A 366 0.13 -3.91 27.16
CA CYS A 366 0.39 -3.59 25.75
C CYS A 366 1.87 -3.29 25.45
N ALA A 367 2.61 -2.76 26.42
CA ALA A 367 4.04 -2.46 26.26
C ALA A 367 4.96 -3.67 26.39
N ALA A 368 4.42 -4.82 26.82
CA ALA A 368 5.22 -6.03 27.01
C ALA A 368 5.64 -6.61 25.65
N VAL A 369 6.92 -6.96 25.55
CA VAL A 369 7.50 -7.59 24.37
C VAL A 369 8.28 -8.81 24.81
N VAL A 370 8.00 -9.94 24.18
CA VAL A 370 8.81 -11.15 24.31
C VAL A 370 9.47 -11.40 22.96
N THR A 371 10.71 -11.88 22.97
CA THR A 371 11.39 -12.29 21.73
C THR A 371 11.62 -13.79 21.73
N ALA A 372 11.47 -14.40 20.58
CA ALA A 372 11.81 -15.81 20.35
C ALA A 372 12.45 -15.98 18.98
N ASN A 373 13.06 -17.15 18.77
CA ASN A 373 13.57 -17.49 17.46
C ASN A 373 12.40 -17.63 16.47
N ARG A 374 12.65 -17.23 15.22
CA ARG A 374 11.69 -17.21 14.12
C ARG A 374 10.99 -18.55 13.88
N ASP A 375 11.69 -19.66 14.17
CA ASP A 375 11.27 -21.05 13.97
C ASP A 375 10.58 -21.66 15.20
N VAL A 376 10.39 -20.88 16.27
CA VAL A 376 9.73 -21.39 17.48
C VAL A 376 8.25 -21.61 17.21
N ARG A 377 7.79 -22.81 17.57
CA ARG A 377 6.38 -23.22 17.53
C ARG A 377 6.00 -23.75 18.89
N ASP A 378 5.17 -23.01 19.60
CA ASP A 378 4.61 -23.41 20.88
C ASP A 378 3.13 -23.02 20.99
N HIS A 379 2.49 -23.60 21.99
CA HIS A 379 1.06 -23.46 22.23
C HIS A 379 0.68 -22.12 22.89
N HIS A 380 1.65 -21.27 23.25
CA HIS A 380 1.41 -19.97 23.86
C HIS A 380 1.38 -18.83 22.84
N ARG A 381 1.81 -19.08 21.61
CA ARG A 381 1.93 -18.07 20.55
C ARG A 381 1.00 -18.34 19.37
N GLY A 382 0.16 -17.36 19.08
CA GLY A 382 -0.60 -17.21 17.85
C GLY A 382 -0.23 -15.91 17.14
N PHE A 383 -1.20 -15.30 16.45
CA PHE A 383 -0.99 -14.04 15.73
C PHE A 383 -2.33 -13.45 15.27
N ARG A 384 -2.26 -12.20 14.79
CA ARG A 384 -3.34 -11.52 14.07
C ARG A 384 -2.76 -10.69 12.93
N CYS A 385 -3.60 -10.36 11.94
CA CYS A 385 -3.16 -9.62 10.77
C CYS A 385 -3.59 -8.15 10.80
N CYS A 386 -2.85 -7.33 10.06
CA CYS A 386 -3.14 -5.93 9.78
C CYS A 386 -3.26 -5.72 8.27
N TRP A 387 -3.88 -4.61 7.87
CA TRP A 387 -4.06 -4.24 6.48
C TRP A 387 -3.97 -2.73 6.34
N ASP A 388 -3.27 -2.28 5.30
CA ASP A 388 -3.15 -0.87 4.98
C ASP A 388 -3.96 -0.56 3.71
N PRO A 389 -4.65 0.60 3.66
CA PRO A 389 -5.22 1.10 2.42
C PRO A 389 -4.17 1.18 1.32
N PRO A 390 -4.48 0.77 0.08
CA PRO A 390 -3.60 1.02 -1.05
C PRO A 390 -3.31 2.53 -1.13
N SER A 391 -2.03 2.89 -1.19
CA SER A 391 -1.62 4.27 -1.43
C SER A 391 -2.22 4.78 -2.74
N ASN A 392 -2.87 5.94 -2.69
CA ASN A 392 -3.23 6.69 -3.90
C ASN A 392 -1.99 7.08 -4.69
#